data_AF-A0AAI8FLY6-F1
#
_entry.id   AF-A0AAI8FLY6-F1
#
_cell.length_a   1.000
_cell.length_b   1.000
_cell.length_c   1.000
_cell.angle_alpha   90.00
_cell.angle_beta   90.00
_cell.angle_gamma   90.00
#
_symmetry.space_group_name_H-M   'P 1'
#
loop_
_entity.id
_entity.type
_entity.pdbx_description
1 polymer ?
#
loop_
_entity_poly.entity_id
_entity_poly.type
_entity_poly.pdbx_seq_one_letter_code
_entity_poly.pdbx_strand_id
1 'polypeptide(L)'
;MSGGDHIISSYVCDLSGCTSIVFNSGINVSKNLAIIVGVTDYIDNDNVLPACENDVDVMHELLNGAAGKFDEIFVAPSGEDGKHTKSRIADYIARHNGDDIEELFFYFTGHGDFVEGEFRFLLRDYSDSKSAQTSLSNTELDNFLRALAPKVVVKVVDACYSGMPYIKDGSTFSDYMKSTTQNAFETCYFLCSSQSDQRSWAANDISYFTKAFVEAIATSSLDTIRYKDVIDYISDSFQ
;
A
#
# COMPACT_ATOMS: atom_id res chain seq x y z
N MET A 1 21.81 -11.32 24.73
CA MET A 1 22.67 -10.66 23.72
C MET A 1 22.66 -11.49 22.46
N SER A 2 21.78 -11.13 21.53
CA SER A 2 21.90 -11.34 20.08
C SER A 2 20.69 -10.61 19.49
N GLY A 3 20.90 -9.40 18.96
CA GLY A 3 19.86 -8.73 18.19
C GLY A 3 19.63 -9.51 16.90
N GLY A 4 18.36 -9.61 16.46
CA GLY A 4 18.05 -9.95 15.08
C GLY A 4 18.04 -8.66 14.27
N ASP A 5 18.60 -8.67 13.07
CA ASP A 5 18.65 -7.49 12.21
C ASP A 5 17.24 -7.16 11.70
N HIS A 6 16.66 -6.06 12.19
CA HIS A 6 15.39 -5.53 11.69
C HIS A 6 15.63 -4.78 10.37
N ILE A 7 15.47 -5.47 9.25
CA ILE A 7 15.57 -4.85 7.92
C ILE A 7 14.21 -4.27 7.52
N ILE A 8 13.91 -3.06 8.01
CA ILE A 8 12.99 -2.17 7.31
C ILE A 8 13.75 -1.58 6.12
N SER A 9 13.14 -1.72 4.94
CA SER A 9 13.78 -1.38 3.67
C SER A 9 12.93 -0.38 2.92
N SER A 10 13.37 0.87 2.96
CA SER A 10 12.69 2.02 2.39
C SER A 10 13.55 2.61 1.27
N TYR A 11 12.99 2.73 0.06
CA TYR A 11 13.72 3.22 -1.10
C TYR A 11 12.94 4.30 -1.83
N VAL A 12 13.61 5.41 -2.10
CA VAL A 12 13.16 6.43 -3.07
C VAL A 12 13.97 6.28 -4.34
N CYS A 13 13.28 6.22 -5.47
CA CYS A 13 13.89 6.35 -6.79
C CYS A 13 13.43 7.66 -7.40
N ASP A 14 14.31 8.65 -7.32
CA ASP A 14 14.18 9.97 -7.94
C ASP A 14 14.91 9.96 -9.29
N LEU A 15 14.18 10.27 -10.36
CA LEU A 15 14.75 10.60 -11.67
C LEU A 15 14.56 12.10 -11.88
N SER A 16 15.68 12.82 -11.79
CA SER A 16 15.78 14.27 -11.79
C SER A 16 15.00 14.97 -12.92
N GLY A 17 13.97 15.73 -12.55
CA GLY A 17 13.11 16.48 -13.48
C GLY A 17 12.63 17.83 -12.95
N CYS A 18 13.49 18.86 -13.01
CA CYS A 18 13.07 20.24 -12.75
C CYS A 18 12.23 20.76 -13.93
N THR A 19 10.93 21.04 -13.72
CA THR A 19 9.99 21.30 -14.82
C THR A 19 9.22 22.62 -14.67
N SER A 20 9.26 23.45 -15.72
CA SER A 20 8.60 24.77 -15.84
C SER A 20 8.66 25.22 -17.32
N ILE A 21 7.70 25.89 -17.99
CA ILE A 21 6.32 26.35 -17.72
C ILE A 21 5.56 26.36 -19.08
N VAL A 22 4.23 26.51 -19.09
CA VAL A 22 3.39 27.42 -19.95
C VAL A 22 2.09 26.77 -20.48
N PHE A 23 1.01 27.57 -20.41
CA PHE A 23 -0.39 27.31 -20.78
C PHE A 23 -0.67 26.84 -22.23
N ASN A 24 -1.72 26.03 -22.41
CA ASN A 24 -2.88 26.47 -23.23
C ASN A 24 -4.22 25.76 -22.91
N SER A 25 -5.31 26.52 -23.05
CA SER A 25 -6.73 26.15 -23.21
C SER A 25 -7.21 24.71 -22.93
N GLY A 26 -7.88 24.53 -21.79
CA GLY A 26 -8.62 23.32 -21.43
C GLY A 26 -8.28 22.92 -20.00
N ILE A 27 -9.11 23.31 -19.03
CA ILE A 27 -8.86 22.97 -17.62
C ILE A 27 -9.29 21.51 -17.40
N ASN A 28 -8.44 20.57 -17.80
CA ASN A 28 -8.34 19.31 -17.08
C ASN A 28 -7.72 19.65 -15.71
N VAL A 29 -8.52 19.55 -14.66
CA VAL A 29 -8.00 19.50 -13.30
C VAL A 29 -7.41 18.10 -13.14
N SER A 30 -6.10 18.00 -12.93
CA SER A 30 -5.48 16.72 -12.64
C SER A 30 -5.92 16.24 -11.26
N LYS A 31 -6.22 14.94 -11.15
CA LYS A 31 -6.79 14.34 -9.93
C LYS A 31 -5.74 13.61 -9.12
N ASN A 32 -5.88 13.66 -7.82
CA ASN A 32 -5.21 12.76 -6.88
C ASN A 32 -6.26 11.77 -6.35
N LEU A 33 -6.02 10.48 -6.55
CA LEU A 33 -6.94 9.42 -6.15
C LEU A 33 -6.30 8.53 -5.09
N ALA A 34 -7.11 8.01 -4.17
CA ALA A 34 -6.66 7.03 -3.18
C ALA A 34 -7.52 5.76 -3.19
N ILE A 35 -6.89 4.62 -2.91
CA ILE A 35 -7.51 3.31 -2.73
C ILE A 35 -7.01 2.74 -1.39
N ILE A 36 -7.93 2.39 -0.51
CA ILE A 36 -7.67 1.73 0.78
C ILE A 36 -8.30 0.33 0.75
N VAL A 37 -7.51 -0.70 1.07
CA VAL A 37 -7.96 -2.09 1.17
C VAL A 37 -7.49 -2.68 2.49
N GLY A 38 -8.36 -2.75 3.50
CA GLY A 38 -8.10 -3.51 4.72
C GLY A 38 -8.90 -4.79 4.78
N VAL A 39 -8.31 -5.87 5.29
CA VAL A 39 -9.01 -7.15 5.47
C VAL A 39 -9.08 -7.47 6.96
N THR A 40 -10.24 -7.15 7.55
CA THR A 40 -10.45 -7.18 9.01
C THR A 40 -11.15 -8.46 9.50
N ASP A 41 -11.93 -9.11 8.63
CA ASP A 41 -12.87 -10.17 9.01
C ASP A 41 -12.70 -11.47 8.19
N TYR A 42 -11.45 -11.97 8.12
CA TYR A 42 -11.10 -13.26 7.49
C TYR A 42 -12.06 -14.38 7.92
N ILE A 43 -12.51 -15.20 6.94
CA ILE A 43 -13.43 -16.33 7.20
C ILE A 43 -12.81 -17.39 8.12
N ASP A 44 -11.49 -17.55 8.04
CA ASP A 44 -10.72 -18.34 8.98
C ASP A 44 -10.37 -17.49 10.21
N ASN A 45 -10.96 -17.86 11.36
CA ASN A 45 -10.77 -17.14 12.63
C ASN A 45 -9.32 -17.12 13.12
N ASP A 46 -8.49 -18.10 12.73
CA ASP A 46 -7.07 -18.13 13.12
C ASP A 46 -6.24 -17.04 12.40
N ASN A 47 -6.82 -16.38 11.39
CA ASN A 47 -6.19 -15.31 10.61
C ASN A 47 -6.75 -13.91 10.91
N VAL A 48 -7.65 -13.73 11.89
CA VAL A 48 -8.21 -12.40 12.22
C VAL A 48 -7.13 -11.43 12.72
N LEU A 49 -7.14 -10.20 12.19
CA LEU A 49 -6.21 -9.13 12.52
C LEU A 49 -6.98 -7.91 13.05
N PRO A 50 -7.18 -7.77 14.38
CA PRO A 50 -8.00 -6.68 14.94
C PRO A 50 -7.49 -5.27 14.63
N ALA A 51 -6.17 -5.09 14.48
CA ALA A 51 -5.57 -3.80 14.18
C ALA A 51 -5.94 -3.26 12.78
N CYS A 52 -6.23 -4.14 11.82
CA CYS A 52 -6.52 -3.75 10.43
C CYS A 52 -7.77 -2.85 10.29
N GLU A 53 -8.70 -2.87 11.26
CA GLU A 53 -9.88 -2.01 11.25
C GLU A 53 -9.52 -0.57 11.58
N ASN A 54 -8.81 -0.35 12.69
CA ASN A 54 -8.33 0.99 13.06
C ASN A 54 -7.24 1.50 12.11
N ASP A 55 -6.42 0.61 11.52
CA ASP A 55 -5.46 0.95 10.48
C ASP A 55 -6.16 1.60 9.26
N VAL A 56 -7.27 1.02 8.80
CA VAL A 56 -8.11 1.57 7.72
C VAL A 56 -8.70 2.91 8.13
N ASP A 57 -9.31 2.99 9.32
CA ASP A 57 -9.97 4.20 9.79
C ASP A 57 -9.00 5.37 9.95
N VAL A 58 -7.86 5.15 10.61
CA VAL A 58 -6.84 6.19 10.83
C VAL A 58 -6.17 6.60 9.52
N MET A 59 -5.91 5.67 8.59
CA MET A 59 -5.41 6.03 7.26
C MET A 59 -6.45 6.83 6.46
N HIS A 60 -7.73 6.43 6.51
CA HIS A 60 -8.81 7.16 5.85
C HIS A 60 -8.99 8.57 6.43
N GLU A 61 -8.96 8.73 7.76
CA GLU A 61 -8.97 10.04 8.43
C GLU A 61 -7.76 10.89 8.02
N LEU A 62 -6.56 10.31 7.97
CA LEU A 62 -5.34 10.99 7.56
C LEU A 62 -5.43 11.50 6.11
N LEU A 63 -5.87 10.67 5.15
CA LEU A 63 -5.96 11.07 3.75
C LEU A 63 -7.07 12.12 3.51
N ASN A 64 -8.20 12.04 4.21
CA ASN A 64 -9.23 13.09 4.19
C ASN A 64 -8.73 14.38 4.85
N GLY A 65 -8.00 14.27 5.96
CA GLY A 65 -7.45 15.38 6.74
C GLY A 65 -6.25 16.07 6.10
N ALA A 66 -5.63 15.46 5.07
CA ALA A 66 -4.47 15.96 4.35
C ALA A 66 -4.80 17.16 3.42
N ALA A 67 -5.41 18.21 3.97
CA ALA A 67 -5.73 19.49 3.32
C ALA A 67 -6.47 19.40 1.98
N GLY A 68 -7.24 18.32 1.76
CA GLY A 68 -7.91 18.07 0.48
C GLY A 68 -6.97 17.66 -0.65
N LYS A 69 -5.83 17.02 -0.33
CA LYS A 69 -4.89 16.50 -1.35
C LYS A 69 -5.59 15.55 -2.33
N PHE A 70 -6.42 14.63 -1.85
CA PHE A 70 -7.11 13.62 -2.64
C PHE A 70 -8.53 14.06 -2.99
N ASP A 71 -8.89 13.97 -4.27
CA ASP A 71 -10.22 14.31 -4.79
C ASP A 71 -11.26 13.22 -4.50
N GLU A 72 -10.84 11.96 -4.56
CA GLU A 72 -11.67 10.80 -4.20
C GLU A 72 -10.82 9.73 -3.49
N ILE A 73 -11.35 9.19 -2.39
CA ILE A 73 -10.77 8.10 -1.62
C ILE A 73 -11.76 6.93 -1.67
N PHE A 74 -11.37 5.83 -2.32
CA PHE A 74 -12.14 4.60 -2.32
C PHE A 74 -11.66 3.65 -1.23
N VAL A 75 -12.52 3.36 -0.26
CA VAL A 75 -12.31 2.31 0.73
C VAL A 75 -13.04 1.04 0.26
N ALA A 76 -12.31 -0.06 0.08
CA ALA A 76 -12.92 -1.34 -0.24
C ALA A 76 -13.79 -1.83 0.94
N PRO A 77 -15.04 -2.26 0.71
CA PRO A 77 -15.90 -2.72 1.80
C PRO A 77 -15.34 -3.95 2.52
N SER A 78 -15.36 -3.92 3.85
CA SER A 78 -15.18 -5.11 4.68
C SER A 78 -16.35 -6.10 4.46
N GLY A 79 -16.17 -7.38 4.79
CA GLY A 79 -17.21 -8.39 4.61
C GLY A 79 -17.37 -8.97 3.20
N GLU A 80 -16.89 -8.29 2.14
CA GLU A 80 -16.93 -8.81 0.76
C GLU A 80 -15.91 -9.95 0.53
N ASP A 81 -16.25 -10.93 -0.31
CA ASP A 81 -15.30 -11.98 -0.75
C ASP A 81 -14.29 -11.44 -1.78
N GLY A 82 -13.19 -12.16 -2.00
CA GLY A 82 -12.10 -11.70 -2.85
C GLY A 82 -12.50 -11.45 -4.31
N LYS A 83 -13.56 -12.10 -4.82
CA LYS A 83 -14.10 -11.79 -6.15
C LYS A 83 -14.82 -10.45 -6.15
N HIS A 84 -15.63 -10.16 -5.14
CA HIS A 84 -16.36 -8.90 -5.02
C HIS A 84 -15.39 -7.74 -4.77
N THR A 85 -14.43 -7.86 -3.83
CA THR A 85 -13.39 -6.85 -3.59
C THR A 85 -12.65 -6.48 -4.88
N LYS A 86 -12.21 -7.46 -5.67
CA LYS A 86 -11.54 -7.21 -6.95
C LYS A 86 -12.46 -6.57 -8.00
N SER A 87 -13.75 -6.92 -8.01
CA SER A 87 -14.75 -6.24 -8.84
C SER A 87 -14.91 -4.78 -8.44
N ARG A 88 -14.97 -4.44 -7.15
CA ARG A 88 -15.09 -3.05 -6.68
C ARG A 88 -13.88 -2.20 -7.08
N ILE A 89 -12.68 -2.75 -6.95
CA ILE A 89 -11.44 -2.08 -7.40
C ILE A 89 -11.50 -1.86 -8.91
N ALA A 90 -11.87 -2.87 -9.71
CA ALA A 90 -12.01 -2.72 -11.16
C ALA A 90 -13.10 -1.69 -11.56
N ASP A 91 -14.24 -1.66 -10.85
CA ASP A 91 -15.30 -0.67 -11.05
C ASP A 91 -14.82 0.75 -10.71
N TYR A 92 -14.05 0.92 -9.63
CA TYR A 92 -13.43 2.21 -9.27
C TYR A 92 -12.49 2.70 -10.37
N ILE A 93 -11.55 1.87 -10.81
CA ILE A 93 -10.64 2.17 -11.91
C ILE A 93 -11.42 2.51 -13.19
N ALA A 94 -12.49 1.77 -13.52
CA ALA A 94 -13.30 2.03 -14.69
C ALA A 94 -14.01 3.40 -14.66
N ARG A 95 -14.37 3.92 -13.47
CA ARG A 95 -14.98 5.26 -13.32
C ARG A 95 -14.01 6.42 -13.63
N HIS A 96 -12.70 6.19 -13.47
CA HIS A 96 -11.65 7.20 -13.68
C HIS A 96 -10.89 7.05 -15.00
N ASN A 97 -11.32 6.12 -15.86
CA ASN A 97 -10.66 5.88 -17.15
C ASN A 97 -10.75 7.12 -18.06
N GLY A 98 -9.60 7.73 -18.36
CA GLY A 98 -9.49 8.96 -19.16
C GLY A 98 -9.41 10.25 -18.36
N ASP A 99 -9.46 10.21 -17.02
CA ASP A 99 -9.03 11.32 -16.17
C ASP A 99 -7.50 11.53 -16.28
N ASP A 100 -7.01 12.77 -16.10
CA ASP A 100 -5.57 13.03 -15.90
C ASP A 100 -5.23 12.80 -14.42
N ILE A 101 -4.54 11.69 -14.10
CA ILE A 101 -4.20 11.34 -12.72
C ILE A 101 -2.78 11.80 -12.39
N GLU A 102 -2.66 12.75 -11.46
CA GLU A 102 -1.38 13.24 -10.95
C GLU A 102 -0.78 12.21 -9.99
N GLU A 103 -1.53 11.82 -8.95
CA GLU A 103 -1.13 10.82 -7.98
C GLU A 103 -2.20 9.75 -7.78
N LEU A 104 -1.78 8.48 -7.72
CA LEU A 104 -2.60 7.36 -7.30
C LEU A 104 -1.98 6.69 -6.06
N PHE A 105 -2.59 6.91 -4.91
CA PHE A 105 -2.20 6.32 -3.64
C PHE A 105 -2.96 5.00 -3.42
N PHE A 106 -2.24 3.94 -3.06
CA PHE A 106 -2.78 2.64 -2.71
C PHE A 106 -2.26 2.24 -1.33
N TYR A 107 -3.17 1.92 -0.42
CA TYR A 107 -2.85 1.40 0.90
C TYR A 107 -3.52 0.04 1.13
N PHE A 108 -2.76 -0.91 1.66
CA PHE A 108 -3.24 -2.23 2.08
C PHE A 108 -2.86 -2.50 3.55
N THR A 109 -3.79 -3.09 4.31
CA THR A 109 -3.51 -3.72 5.62
C THR A 109 -4.15 -5.12 5.70
N GLY A 110 -3.38 -6.13 6.08
CA GLY A 110 -3.85 -7.52 6.15
C GLY A 110 -2.73 -8.56 6.04
N HIS A 111 -3.06 -9.81 5.69
CA HIS A 111 -2.06 -10.85 5.39
C HIS A 111 -1.53 -10.79 3.96
N GLY A 112 -0.26 -11.18 3.78
CA GLY A 112 0.37 -11.37 2.49
C GLY A 112 1.10 -12.71 2.38
N ASP A 113 1.15 -13.29 1.17
CA ASP A 113 1.85 -14.54 0.90
C ASP A 113 2.59 -14.53 -0.45
N PHE A 114 3.55 -15.45 -0.61
CA PHE A 114 4.32 -15.66 -1.84
C PHE A 114 3.97 -16.99 -2.51
N VAL A 115 3.04 -16.94 -3.46
CA VAL A 115 2.64 -18.11 -4.25
C VAL A 115 3.38 -18.08 -5.58
N GLU A 116 4.12 -19.15 -5.89
CA GLU A 116 4.86 -19.35 -7.16
C GLU A 116 5.89 -18.26 -7.52
N GLY A 117 6.31 -17.44 -6.54
CA GLY A 117 7.24 -16.32 -6.74
C GLY A 117 6.54 -14.98 -7.00
N GLU A 118 5.22 -14.91 -6.81
CA GLU A 118 4.44 -13.69 -6.88
C GLU A 118 3.86 -13.33 -5.50
N PHE A 119 3.99 -12.06 -5.10
CA PHE A 119 3.33 -11.57 -3.88
C PHE A 119 1.81 -11.46 -4.08
N ARG A 120 1.06 -11.85 -3.05
CA ARG A 120 -0.40 -11.85 -3.03
C ARG A 120 -0.93 -11.24 -1.75
N PHE A 121 -1.82 -10.27 -1.91
CA PHE A 121 -2.66 -9.71 -0.87
C PHE A 121 -3.79 -10.72 -0.57
N LEU A 122 -3.82 -11.28 0.64
CA LEU A 122 -4.79 -12.30 1.00
C LEU A 122 -6.13 -11.65 1.32
N LEU A 123 -7.18 -12.02 0.59
CA LEU A 123 -8.51 -11.45 0.75
C LEU A 123 -9.33 -12.29 1.75
N ARG A 124 -10.48 -11.76 2.14
CA ARG A 124 -11.33 -12.28 3.23
C ARG A 124 -11.60 -13.79 3.20
N ASP A 125 -11.82 -14.35 2.01
CA ASP A 125 -12.15 -15.76 1.78
C ASP A 125 -10.94 -16.62 1.39
N TYR A 126 -9.72 -16.19 1.73
CA TYR A 126 -8.48 -16.86 1.33
C TYR A 126 -8.48 -18.37 1.60
N SER A 127 -8.09 -19.15 0.59
CA SER A 127 -7.72 -20.55 0.75
C SER A 127 -6.66 -20.97 -0.25
N ASP A 128 -5.67 -21.76 0.18
CA ASP A 128 -4.59 -22.24 -0.70
C ASP A 128 -5.11 -22.95 -1.94
N SER A 129 -6.20 -23.71 -1.79
CA SER A 129 -6.86 -24.45 -2.88
C SER A 129 -7.43 -23.57 -4.00
N LYS A 130 -7.59 -22.27 -3.75
CA LYS A 130 -8.14 -21.27 -4.68
C LYS A 130 -7.38 -19.95 -4.64
N SER A 131 -6.10 -19.96 -4.26
CA SER A 131 -5.31 -18.76 -3.97
C SER A 131 -5.49 -17.62 -4.98
N ALA A 132 -5.48 -17.90 -6.28
CA ALA A 132 -5.68 -16.89 -7.33
C ALA A 132 -7.09 -16.24 -7.39
N GLN A 133 -8.12 -16.91 -6.90
CA GLN A 133 -9.49 -16.37 -6.81
C GLN A 133 -9.68 -15.57 -5.53
N THR A 134 -9.11 -16.05 -4.43
CA THR A 134 -9.30 -15.56 -3.06
C THR A 134 -8.14 -14.67 -2.58
N SER A 135 -7.34 -14.17 -3.52
CA SER A 135 -6.27 -13.19 -3.31
C SER A 135 -6.27 -12.17 -4.46
N LEU A 136 -5.66 -11.02 -4.24
CA LEU A 136 -5.23 -10.10 -5.29
C LEU A 136 -3.72 -10.30 -5.48
N SER A 137 -3.24 -10.47 -6.71
CA SER A 137 -1.79 -10.56 -6.94
C SER A 137 -1.17 -9.18 -7.14
N ASN A 138 0.13 -9.02 -6.87
CA ASN A 138 0.79 -7.74 -7.14
C ASN A 138 0.72 -7.36 -8.63
N THR A 139 0.87 -8.31 -9.55
CA THR A 139 0.73 -8.03 -10.98
C THR A 139 -0.70 -7.64 -11.37
N GLU A 140 -1.72 -8.27 -10.76
CA GLU A 140 -3.13 -7.93 -10.96
C GLU A 140 -3.43 -6.50 -10.47
N LEU A 141 -2.93 -6.13 -9.28
CA LEU A 141 -3.01 -4.77 -8.76
C LEU A 141 -2.28 -3.76 -9.66
N ASP A 142 -1.03 -4.02 -10.04
CA ASP A 142 -0.25 -3.09 -10.88
C ASP A 142 -0.90 -2.88 -12.25
N ASN A 143 -1.59 -3.89 -12.80
CA ASN A 143 -2.38 -3.74 -14.01
C ASN A 143 -3.63 -2.86 -13.81
N PHE A 144 -4.32 -2.97 -12.68
CA PHE A 144 -5.43 -2.08 -12.33
C PHE A 144 -4.96 -0.62 -12.20
N LEU A 145 -3.90 -0.37 -11.41
CA LEU A 145 -3.38 0.98 -11.17
C LEU A 145 -2.83 1.61 -12.48
N ARG A 146 -2.15 0.82 -13.33
CA ARG A 146 -1.59 1.28 -14.61
C ARG A 146 -2.67 1.64 -15.63
N ALA A 147 -3.87 1.09 -15.53
CA ALA A 147 -4.97 1.43 -16.44
C ALA A 147 -5.41 2.91 -16.36
N LEU A 148 -5.07 3.61 -15.26
CA LEU A 148 -5.29 5.04 -15.10
C LEU A 148 -4.12 5.92 -15.60
N ALA A 149 -3.01 5.33 -16.02
CA ALA A 149 -1.78 6.01 -16.42
C ALA A 149 -1.34 7.17 -15.48
N PRO A 150 -1.30 6.98 -14.14
CA PRO A 150 -0.94 8.04 -13.20
C PRO A 150 0.53 8.46 -13.33
N LYS A 151 0.82 9.75 -13.11
CA LYS A 151 2.20 10.29 -13.13
C LYS A 151 3.01 9.78 -11.94
N VAL A 152 2.38 9.71 -10.76
CA VAL A 152 2.96 9.18 -9.52
C VAL A 152 2.07 8.07 -8.95
N VAL A 153 2.68 6.94 -8.59
CA VAL A 153 2.05 5.90 -7.76
C VAL A 153 2.71 5.85 -6.39
N VAL A 154 1.90 5.68 -5.35
CA VAL A 154 2.39 5.46 -3.99
C VAL A 154 1.72 4.19 -3.47
N LYS A 155 2.49 3.14 -3.22
CA LYS A 155 2.00 1.86 -2.69
C LYS A 155 2.52 1.66 -1.27
N VAL A 156 1.61 1.62 -0.31
CA VAL A 156 1.87 1.40 1.11
C VAL A 156 1.22 0.08 1.51
N VAL A 157 2.02 -0.91 1.92
CA VAL A 157 1.56 -2.28 2.15
C VAL A 157 1.96 -2.71 3.55
N ASP A 158 1.01 -2.66 4.47
CA ASP A 158 1.17 -3.17 5.83
C ASP A 158 0.72 -4.64 5.88
N ALA A 159 1.67 -5.57 5.66
CA ALA A 159 1.35 -6.97 5.58
C ALA A 159 2.40 -7.88 6.22
N CYS A 160 1.92 -8.83 7.02
CA CYS A 160 2.72 -9.92 7.58
C CYS A 160 2.90 -11.04 6.53
N TYR A 161 4.10 -11.62 6.47
CA TYR A 161 4.43 -12.75 5.59
C TYR A 161 4.22 -14.07 6.35
N SER A 162 3.17 -14.82 6.03
CA SER A 162 2.80 -16.00 6.81
C SER A 162 3.69 -17.23 6.62
N GLY A 163 4.71 -17.22 5.74
CA GLY A 163 5.57 -18.41 5.56
C GLY A 163 6.82 -18.31 4.68
N MET A 164 7.97 -17.96 5.29
CA MET A 164 9.35 -18.31 4.88
C MET A 164 9.89 -17.83 3.50
N PRO A 165 11.22 -17.96 3.31
CA PRO A 165 12.31 -17.20 3.92
C PRO A 165 12.66 -16.01 3.00
N TYR A 166 13.92 -15.53 3.00
CA TYR A 166 14.48 -14.70 1.92
C TYR A 166 13.96 -15.15 0.54
N ILE A 167 13.58 -14.19 -0.32
CA ILE A 167 13.13 -14.48 -1.69
C ILE A 167 14.16 -15.41 -2.35
N LYS A 168 13.69 -16.34 -3.18
CA LYS A 168 14.47 -17.47 -3.73
C LYS A 168 15.83 -17.10 -4.35
N ASP A 169 16.03 -15.82 -4.69
CA ASP A 169 17.23 -15.25 -5.31
C ASP A 169 18.13 -14.45 -4.33
N GLY A 170 17.82 -14.45 -3.03
CA GLY A 170 18.56 -13.76 -1.97
C GLY A 170 18.15 -12.30 -1.70
N SER A 171 17.10 -11.81 -2.36
CA SER A 171 16.58 -10.44 -2.23
C SER A 171 15.59 -10.27 -1.06
N THR A 172 15.32 -9.02 -0.68
CA THR A 172 14.33 -8.66 0.36
C THR A 172 12.96 -8.32 -0.24
N PHE A 173 11.88 -8.36 0.55
CA PHE A 173 10.51 -8.14 0.03
C PHE A 173 10.37 -6.85 -0.78
N SER A 174 10.94 -5.77 -0.24
CA SER A 174 11.01 -4.46 -0.88
C SER A 174 11.74 -4.52 -2.23
N ASP A 175 12.81 -5.31 -2.38
CA ASP A 175 13.52 -5.49 -3.66
C ASP A 175 12.64 -6.21 -4.71
N TYR A 176 11.88 -7.23 -4.32
CA TYR A 176 10.91 -7.88 -5.22
C TYR A 176 9.83 -6.90 -5.66
N MET A 177 9.19 -6.22 -4.71
CA MET A 177 8.10 -5.31 -5.02
C MET A 177 8.61 -4.11 -5.83
N LYS A 178 9.81 -3.61 -5.52
CA LYS A 178 10.51 -2.59 -6.30
C LYS A 178 10.78 -3.06 -7.73
N SER A 179 11.43 -4.21 -7.92
CA SER A 179 11.77 -4.71 -9.27
C SER A 179 10.55 -5.05 -10.13
N THR A 180 9.44 -5.49 -9.53
CA THR A 180 8.18 -5.74 -10.24
C THR A 180 7.38 -4.46 -10.51
N THR A 181 7.25 -3.57 -9.52
CA THR A 181 6.46 -2.33 -9.62
C THR A 181 7.18 -1.22 -10.41
N GLN A 182 8.52 -1.14 -10.38
CA GLN A 182 9.26 -0.09 -11.11
C GLN A 182 9.18 -0.22 -12.63
N ASN A 183 9.01 -1.44 -13.15
CA ASN A 183 8.74 -1.66 -14.57
C ASN A 183 7.27 -1.37 -14.95
N ALA A 184 6.44 -0.99 -13.97
CA ALA A 184 5.03 -0.70 -14.16
C ALA A 184 4.69 0.80 -14.29
N PHE A 185 5.45 1.68 -13.64
CA PHE A 185 5.14 3.12 -13.49
C PHE A 185 6.37 4.00 -13.70
N GLU A 186 6.16 5.25 -14.11
CA GLU A 186 7.23 6.24 -14.30
C GLU A 186 7.83 6.70 -12.96
N THR A 187 6.98 7.04 -11.99
CA THR A 187 7.39 7.31 -10.60
C THR A 187 6.58 6.43 -9.65
N CYS A 188 7.27 5.66 -8.80
CA CYS A 188 6.63 4.85 -7.75
C CYS A 188 7.35 4.94 -6.41
N TYR A 189 6.60 5.22 -5.35
CA TYR A 189 7.03 5.04 -3.95
C TYR A 189 6.48 3.73 -3.40
N PHE A 190 7.28 3.03 -2.60
CA PHE A 190 6.90 1.73 -2.04
C PHE A 190 7.34 1.62 -0.58
N LEU A 191 6.41 1.32 0.32
CA LEU A 191 6.63 1.25 1.77
C LEU A 191 5.97 -0.01 2.35
N CYS A 192 6.70 -0.78 3.16
CA CYS A 192 6.17 -2.01 3.78
C CYS A 192 6.61 -2.26 5.21
N SER A 193 5.74 -2.94 5.95
CA SER A 193 6.11 -3.62 7.19
C SER A 193 6.86 -4.93 6.89
N SER A 194 7.80 -5.28 7.77
CA SER A 194 8.72 -6.41 7.61
C SER A 194 8.53 -7.48 8.70
N GLN A 195 7.32 -7.63 9.23
CA GLN A 195 7.07 -8.49 10.39
C GLN A 195 6.86 -9.95 9.97
N SER A 196 7.74 -10.82 10.45
CA SER A 196 7.73 -12.28 10.16
C SER A 196 7.45 -13.16 11.38
N ASP A 197 7.48 -12.59 12.59
CA ASP A 197 7.71 -13.33 13.84
C ASP A 197 7.03 -12.69 15.08
N GLN A 198 6.25 -11.63 14.92
CA GLN A 198 5.63 -10.87 16.01
C GLN A 198 4.10 -11.07 16.10
N ARG A 199 3.65 -12.28 16.45
CA ARG A 199 2.25 -12.56 16.87
C ARG A 199 1.79 -11.81 18.14
N SER A 200 2.59 -10.88 18.66
CA SER A 200 2.53 -10.43 20.06
C SER A 200 2.60 -8.91 20.27
N TRP A 201 2.82 -8.10 19.22
CA TRP A 201 2.90 -6.64 19.35
C TRP A 201 2.33 -5.88 18.13
N ALA A 202 1.18 -6.32 17.61
CA ALA A 202 0.15 -5.30 17.47
C ALA A 202 -0.26 -4.96 18.91
N ALA A 203 -0.25 -3.69 19.29
CA ALA A 203 -1.19 -3.30 20.32
C ALA A 203 -2.59 -3.56 19.71
N ASN A 204 -3.55 -4.08 20.49
CA ASN A 204 -4.82 -4.57 19.92
C ASN A 204 -5.65 -3.49 19.19
N ASP A 205 -5.21 -2.24 19.27
CA ASP A 205 -5.71 -1.08 18.54
C ASP A 205 -5.08 -0.92 17.14
N ILE A 206 -3.77 -0.71 16.98
CA ILE A 206 -3.17 -0.27 15.70
C ILE A 206 -1.84 -0.97 15.36
N SER A 207 -1.56 -1.14 14.07
CA SER A 207 -0.24 -1.56 13.58
C SER A 207 0.83 -0.49 13.90
N TYR A 208 2.03 -0.93 14.28
CA TYR A 208 3.16 0.00 14.44
C TYR A 208 3.56 0.70 13.14
N PHE A 209 3.46 0.03 11.99
CA PHE A 209 3.88 0.61 10.73
C PHE A 209 2.91 1.70 10.29
N THR A 210 1.61 1.41 10.34
CA THR A 210 0.55 2.40 10.06
C THR A 210 0.58 3.55 11.08
N LYS A 211 0.80 3.26 12.37
CA LYS A 211 1.03 4.28 13.40
C LYS A 211 2.23 5.18 13.06
N ALA A 212 3.41 4.62 12.75
CA ALA A 212 4.60 5.41 12.45
C ALA A 212 4.43 6.26 11.18
N PHE A 213 3.72 5.76 10.16
CA PHE A 213 3.36 6.52 8.97
C PHE A 213 2.48 7.73 9.31
N VAL A 214 1.46 7.53 10.15
CA VAL A 214 0.54 8.59 10.59
C VAL A 214 1.26 9.61 11.47
N GLU A 215 2.07 9.16 12.44
CA GLU A 215 2.84 10.03 13.33
C GLU A 215 3.86 10.89 12.57
N ALA A 216 4.52 10.34 11.54
CA ALA A 216 5.45 11.11 10.69
C ALA A 216 4.79 12.33 10.04
N ILE A 217 3.54 12.18 9.59
CA ILE A 217 2.78 13.25 8.92
C ILE A 217 2.16 14.18 9.97
N ALA A 218 1.51 13.63 11.00
CA ALA A 218 0.80 14.40 12.02
C ALA A 218 1.72 15.22 12.95
N THR A 219 2.99 14.80 13.12
CA THR A 219 3.99 15.54 13.93
C THR A 219 4.89 16.45 13.10
N SER A 220 4.74 16.46 11.77
CA SER A 220 5.47 17.36 10.87
C SER A 220 5.24 18.83 11.24
N SER A 221 6.32 19.58 11.40
CA SER A 221 6.29 21.05 11.51
C SER A 221 6.38 21.76 10.16
N LEU A 222 6.40 21.01 9.05
CA LEU A 222 6.47 21.52 7.68
C LEU A 222 5.06 21.57 7.05
N ASP A 223 4.76 22.67 6.36
CA ASP A 223 3.53 22.85 5.57
C ASP A 223 3.37 21.79 4.45
N THR A 224 4.49 21.20 4.01
CA THR A 224 4.53 20.09 3.05
C THR A 224 5.59 19.09 3.48
N ILE A 225 5.21 17.82 3.60
CA ILE A 225 6.11 16.69 3.88
C ILE A 225 6.30 15.85 2.62
N ARG A 226 7.53 15.36 2.36
CA ARG A 226 7.80 14.47 1.22
C ARG A 226 7.66 13.01 1.65
N TYR A 227 7.34 12.12 0.73
CA TYR A 227 7.36 10.67 1.01
C TYR A 227 8.71 10.16 1.53
N LYS A 228 9.84 10.80 1.13
CA LYS A 228 11.17 10.52 1.70
C LYS A 228 11.25 10.81 3.21
N ASP A 229 10.62 11.88 3.68
CA ASP A 229 10.68 12.28 5.09
C ASP A 229 9.82 11.33 5.95
N VAL A 230 8.66 10.90 5.44
CA VAL A 230 7.83 9.84 6.03
C VAL A 230 8.59 8.51 6.09
N ILE A 231 9.25 8.15 4.98
CA ILE A 231 10.12 6.98 4.87
C ILE A 231 11.23 6.99 5.92
N ASP A 232 11.88 8.14 6.14
CA ASP A 232 12.96 8.28 7.11
C ASP A 232 12.45 8.15 8.55
N TYR A 233 11.34 8.81 8.88
CA TYR A 233 10.69 8.69 10.19
C TYR A 233 10.31 7.23 10.51
N ILE A 234 9.71 6.52 9.55
CA ILE A 234 9.40 5.09 9.70
C ILE A 234 10.69 4.30 9.90
N SER A 235 11.75 4.56 9.14
CA SER A 235 13.02 3.84 9.26
C SER A 235 13.72 4.07 10.60
N ASP A 236 13.60 5.27 11.19
CA ASP A 236 14.13 5.59 12.52
C ASP A 236 13.26 5.01 13.66
N SER A 237 11.97 4.73 13.41
CA SER A 237 11.03 4.22 14.42
C SER A 237 11.21 2.73 14.79
N PHE A 238 12.05 1.98 14.06
CA PHE A 238 12.23 0.53 14.23
C PHE A 238 13.72 0.10 14.30
N GLN A 239 14.62 0.99 14.76
CA GLN A 239 16.04 0.70 15.03
C GLN A 239 16.29 0.09 16.42
#